data_AF-A0A5E7FM05-F1
#
_entry.id   AF-A0A5E7FM05-F1
#
_cell.length_a   1.000
_cell.length_b   1.000
_cell.length_c   1.000
_cell.angle_alpha   90.00
_cell.angle_beta   90.00
_cell.angle_gamma   90.00
#
_symmetry.space_group_name_H-M   'P 1'
#
loop_
_entity.id
_entity.type
_entity.pdbx_description
1 polymer ?
#
loop_
_entity_poly.entity_id
_entity_poly.type
_entity_poly.pdbx_seq_one_letter_code
_entity_poly.pdbx_strand_id
1 'polypeptide(L)'
;MVKTAVAALDSAEIRSSKVDAFGPCRAIAAACRDGAHLDSSIRNDLGPTRKYEFDSALAALSQFSSISNAPAANPGIRNCLARVARMTAELEAEAAAKEPPRLADSRASSASSERESCYVNLNRIEAIRKFPAGSFDYRRLIRLLEELNLVYRSEAYMATAMLIRAITDHVPSLFGVRVFSEVASNYSCSKSFKGQMQNLHSSLRHVADSHLHTQIRRNEDLPTEHQVDFKSALDALLGEIIRISV
;
A
#
# COMPACT_ATOMS: atom_id res chain seq x y z
N MET A 1 -27.78 3.89 -4.42
CA MET A 1 -28.67 4.53 -3.42
C MET A 1 -28.42 6.04 -3.25
N VAL A 2 -27.17 6.53 -3.25
CA VAL A 2 -26.87 7.98 -3.26
C VAL A 2 -27.37 8.67 -4.53
N LYS A 3 -27.24 8.01 -5.70
CA LYS A 3 -27.87 8.45 -6.96
C LYS A 3 -29.39 8.63 -6.84
N THR A 4 -30.06 7.78 -6.05
CA THR A 4 -31.50 7.86 -5.78
C THR A 4 -31.85 9.04 -4.87
N ALA A 5 -31.00 9.38 -3.91
CA ALA A 5 -31.17 10.55 -3.04
C ALA A 5 -30.92 11.88 -3.77
N VAL A 6 -29.92 11.92 -4.67
CA VAL A 6 -29.66 13.06 -5.57
C VAL A 6 -30.82 13.22 -6.55
N ALA A 7 -31.28 12.14 -7.17
CA ALA A 7 -32.46 12.17 -8.03
C ALA A 7 -33.74 12.58 -7.29
N ALA A 8 -33.93 12.16 -6.04
CA ALA A 8 -35.06 12.59 -5.21
C ALA A 8 -35.02 14.09 -4.86
N LEU A 9 -33.83 14.68 -4.73
CA LEU A 9 -33.65 16.13 -4.55
C LEU A 9 -33.93 16.92 -5.83
N ASP A 10 -33.55 16.39 -6.99
CA ASP A 10 -33.83 17.00 -8.29
C ASP A 10 -35.31 16.83 -8.70
N SER A 11 -35.98 15.79 -8.20
CA SER A 11 -37.40 15.48 -8.46
C SER A 11 -38.37 16.11 -7.46
N ALA A 12 -37.87 16.69 -6.36
CA ALA A 12 -38.71 17.26 -5.31
C ALA A 12 -39.15 18.68 -5.66
N GLU A 13 -40.30 18.81 -6.33
CA GLU A 13 -41.27 19.80 -5.85
C GLU A 13 -41.64 19.38 -4.43
N ILE A 14 -41.00 20.01 -3.44
CA ILE A 14 -41.14 19.66 -2.02
C ILE A 14 -42.59 19.90 -1.60
N ARG A 15 -43.45 18.88 -1.71
CA ARG A 15 -44.75 18.87 -1.04
C ARG A 15 -44.49 18.77 0.44
N SER A 16 -44.58 19.93 1.08
CA SER A 16 -44.79 20.18 2.49
C SER A 16 -45.21 18.95 3.29
N SER A 17 -44.25 18.30 3.92
CA SER A 17 -44.37 17.87 5.31
C SER A 17 -42.95 17.62 5.82
N LYS A 18 -42.75 17.81 7.13
CA LYS A 18 -41.51 17.55 7.86
C LYS A 18 -41.18 16.05 7.83
N VAL A 19 -40.86 15.52 6.65
CA VAL A 19 -40.27 14.20 6.50
C VAL A 19 -38.78 14.40 6.66
N ASP A 20 -38.18 13.62 7.54
CA ASP A 20 -36.74 13.54 7.73
C ASP A 20 -36.07 12.97 6.47
N ALA A 21 -36.02 13.79 5.41
CA ALA A 21 -35.52 13.45 4.08
C ALA A 21 -34.03 13.04 4.12
N PHE A 22 -33.36 13.31 5.23
CA PHE A 22 -31.95 12.98 5.46
C PHE A 22 -31.74 11.75 6.34
N GLY A 23 -32.79 11.15 6.91
CA GLY A 23 -32.69 9.88 7.66
C GLY A 23 -31.96 8.78 6.86
N PRO A 24 -32.32 8.54 5.59
CA PRO A 24 -31.61 7.57 4.74
C PRO A 24 -30.16 7.97 4.44
N CYS A 25 -29.88 9.25 4.21
CA CYS A 25 -28.52 9.74 3.96
C CYS A 25 -27.62 9.63 5.19
N ARG A 26 -28.15 9.87 6.39
CA ARG A 26 -27.43 9.70 7.66
C ARG A 26 -27.19 8.24 7.99
N ALA A 27 -28.14 7.35 7.70
CA ALA A 27 -27.97 5.91 7.87
C ALA A 27 -26.87 5.35 6.95
N ILE A 28 -26.80 5.82 5.69
CA ILE A 28 -25.74 5.44 4.75
C ILE A 28 -24.39 6.03 5.18
N ALA A 29 -24.35 7.28 5.63
CA ALA A 29 -23.14 7.90 6.16
C ALA A 29 -22.59 7.16 7.40
N ALA A 30 -23.47 6.72 8.30
CA ALA A 30 -23.11 5.90 9.45
C ALA A 30 -22.60 4.51 9.01
N ALA A 31 -23.30 3.85 8.09
CA ALA A 31 -22.89 2.56 7.51
C ALA A 31 -21.51 2.61 6.81
N CYS A 32 -21.20 3.72 6.14
CA CYS A 32 -19.88 3.96 5.54
C CYS A 32 -18.81 4.26 6.60
N ARG A 33 -19.14 5.02 7.66
CA ARG A 33 -18.25 5.34 8.77
C ARG A 33 -17.86 4.11 9.60
N ASP A 34 -18.81 3.20 9.80
CA ASP A 34 -18.60 1.94 10.54
C ASP A 34 -17.96 0.85 9.67
N GLY A 35 -17.75 1.12 8.37
CA GLY A 35 -17.10 0.22 7.43
C GLY A 35 -17.88 -1.07 7.16
N ALA A 36 -19.09 -1.23 7.69
CA ALA A 36 -19.85 -2.48 7.71
C ALA A 36 -20.25 -2.99 6.31
N HIS A 37 -20.31 -2.09 5.32
CA HIS A 37 -20.69 -2.41 3.94
C HIS A 37 -19.60 -2.12 2.90
N LEU A 38 -18.40 -1.74 3.33
CA LEU A 38 -17.25 -1.58 2.43
C LEU A 38 -16.51 -2.92 2.36
N ASP A 39 -16.22 -3.35 1.13
CA ASP A 39 -15.35 -4.49 0.88
C ASP A 39 -14.02 -4.33 1.65
N SER A 40 -13.51 -5.41 2.23
CA SER A 40 -12.32 -5.36 3.09
C SER A 40 -11.07 -4.85 2.37
N SER A 41 -11.01 -4.93 1.03
CA SER A 41 -9.91 -4.34 0.25
C SER A 41 -10.01 -2.81 0.18
N ILE A 42 -11.22 -2.25 0.15
CA ILE A 42 -11.46 -0.80 0.10
C ILE A 42 -11.22 -0.16 1.48
N ARG A 43 -11.53 -0.89 2.56
CA ARG A 43 -11.30 -0.45 3.94
C ARG A 43 -9.82 -0.14 4.23
N ASN A 44 -8.90 -0.81 3.54
CA ASN A 44 -7.46 -0.70 3.78
C ASN A 44 -6.74 0.23 2.79
N ASP A 45 -7.34 0.54 1.64
CA ASP A 45 -6.70 1.31 0.54
C ASP A 45 -7.23 2.74 0.34
N LEU A 46 -8.18 3.21 1.16
CA LEU A 46 -8.48 4.64 1.21
C LEU A 46 -7.30 5.36 1.88
N GLY A 47 -6.33 5.76 1.06
CA GLY A 47 -5.17 6.55 1.49
C GLY A 47 -5.60 7.73 2.37
N PRO A 48 -4.74 8.18 3.31
CA PRO A 48 -5.12 9.08 4.40
C PRO A 48 -5.80 10.38 3.93
N THR A 49 -5.42 10.89 2.76
CA THR A 49 -6.03 12.08 2.14
C THR A 49 -7.48 11.84 1.70
N ARG A 50 -7.78 10.70 1.06
CA ARG A 50 -9.14 10.37 0.60
C ARG A 50 -10.08 10.11 1.77
N LYS A 51 -9.58 9.45 2.82
CA LYS A 51 -10.33 9.24 4.07
C LYS A 51 -10.66 10.58 4.74
N TYR A 52 -9.68 11.48 4.85
CA TYR A 52 -9.89 12.82 5.41
C TYR A 52 -10.90 13.65 4.61
N GLU A 53 -10.81 13.64 3.28
CA GLU A 53 -11.76 14.37 2.43
C GLU A 53 -13.18 13.82 2.52
N PHE A 54 -13.33 12.50 2.62
CA PHE A 54 -14.62 11.84 2.79
C PHE A 54 -15.24 12.14 4.16
N ASP A 55 -14.45 12.02 5.24
CA ASP A 55 -14.89 12.33 6.60
C ASP A 55 -15.25 13.81 6.75
N SER A 56 -14.49 14.70 6.11
CA SER A 56 -14.78 16.14 6.06
C SER A 56 -16.08 16.46 5.32
N ALA A 57 -16.34 15.80 4.18
CA ALA A 57 -17.58 15.97 3.43
C ALA A 57 -18.81 15.45 4.21
N LEU A 58 -18.67 14.33 4.93
CA LEU A 58 -19.71 13.80 5.81
C LEU A 58 -19.96 14.69 7.02
N ALA A 59 -18.90 15.25 7.62
CA ALA A 59 -19.01 16.21 8.71
C ALA A 59 -19.75 17.48 8.25
N ALA A 60 -19.42 18.03 7.08
CA ALA A 60 -20.11 19.19 6.50
C ALA A 60 -21.61 18.91 6.24
N LEU A 61 -21.96 17.72 5.75
CA LEU A 61 -23.36 17.32 5.57
C LEU A 61 -24.14 17.23 6.88
N SER A 62 -23.48 16.81 7.97
CA SER A 62 -24.11 16.69 9.29
C SER A 62 -24.44 18.04 9.96
N GLN A 63 -23.84 19.14 9.48
CA GLN A 63 -24.07 20.49 10.00
C GLN A 63 -25.32 21.16 9.45
N PHE A 64 -25.94 20.60 8.40
CA PHE A 64 -27.18 21.15 7.84
C PHE A 64 -28.40 20.63 8.60
N SER A 65 -29.09 21.52 9.30
CA SER A 65 -30.27 21.20 10.13
C SER A 65 -31.62 21.37 9.42
N SER A 66 -31.67 22.01 8.24
CA SER A 66 -32.93 22.33 7.54
C SER A 66 -32.73 22.62 6.05
N ILE A 67 -33.68 22.20 5.21
CA ILE A 67 -33.76 22.53 3.77
C ILE A 67 -34.69 23.72 3.59
N SER A 68 -34.30 24.71 2.77
CA SER A 68 -35.23 25.73 2.26
C SER A 68 -35.89 25.27 0.96
N ASN A 69 -37.19 25.48 0.82
CA ASN A 69 -37.99 25.05 -0.34
C ASN A 69 -37.87 25.96 -1.56
N ALA A 70 -37.02 26.99 -1.52
CA ALA A 70 -36.82 27.87 -2.66
C ALA A 70 -35.95 27.18 -3.74
N PRO A 71 -36.29 27.30 -5.04
CA PRO A 71 -35.63 26.56 -6.13
C PRO A 71 -34.13 26.85 -6.27
N ALA A 72 -33.67 28.02 -5.79
CA ALA A 72 -32.27 28.45 -5.76
C ALA A 72 -31.60 28.31 -4.38
N ALA A 73 -32.33 27.85 -3.35
CA ALA A 73 -31.75 27.70 -2.02
C ALA A 73 -31.00 26.36 -1.91
N ASN A 74 -29.96 26.37 -1.07
CA ASN A 74 -29.10 25.24 -0.71
C ASN A 74 -27.97 24.85 -1.70
N PRO A 75 -27.25 25.79 -2.34
CA PRO A 75 -26.12 25.47 -3.23
C PRO A 75 -25.00 24.70 -2.50
N GLY A 76 -24.74 25.01 -1.23
CA GLY A 76 -23.75 24.28 -0.41
C GLY A 76 -24.13 22.81 -0.16
N ILE A 77 -25.41 22.53 0.06
CA ILE A 77 -25.93 21.16 0.25
C ILE A 77 -25.83 20.38 -1.06
N ARG A 78 -26.24 21.00 -2.18
CA ARG A 78 -26.11 20.39 -3.52
C ARG A 78 -24.66 20.06 -3.87
N ASN A 79 -23.73 20.98 -3.57
CA ASN A 79 -22.30 20.77 -3.82
C ASN A 79 -21.71 19.63 -2.96
N CYS A 80 -22.09 19.56 -1.67
CA CYS A 80 -21.64 18.47 -0.79
C CYS A 80 -22.19 17.11 -1.26
N LEU A 81 -23.47 17.05 -1.64
CA LEU A 81 -24.08 15.83 -2.15
C LEU A 81 -23.50 15.39 -3.49
N ALA A 82 -23.24 16.32 -4.42
CA ALA A 82 -22.56 16.03 -5.67
C ALA A 82 -21.13 15.51 -5.43
N ARG A 83 -20.43 16.02 -4.40
CA ARG A 83 -19.10 15.53 -4.02
C ARG A 83 -19.17 14.11 -3.46
N VAL A 84 -20.09 13.83 -2.53
CA VAL A 84 -20.29 12.47 -1.98
C VAL A 84 -20.74 11.50 -3.08
N ALA A 85 -21.65 11.91 -3.96
CA ALA A 85 -22.13 11.09 -5.06
C ALA A 85 -21.02 10.68 -6.04
N ARG A 86 -20.12 11.62 -6.39
CA ARG A 86 -18.93 11.32 -7.20
C ARG A 86 -18.01 10.31 -6.52
N MET A 87 -17.67 10.55 -5.26
CA MET A 87 -16.80 9.63 -4.51
C MET A 87 -17.43 8.23 -4.37
N THR A 88 -18.74 8.14 -4.15
CA THR A 88 -19.42 6.83 -4.12
C THR A 88 -19.45 6.16 -5.49
N ALA A 89 -19.60 6.91 -6.58
CA ALA A 89 -19.60 6.36 -7.93
C ALA A 89 -18.21 5.88 -8.35
N GLU A 90 -17.15 6.59 -7.94
CA GLU A 90 -15.75 6.18 -8.11
C GLU A 90 -15.47 4.88 -7.36
N LEU A 91 -15.93 4.76 -6.10
CA LEU A 91 -15.80 3.52 -5.31
C LEU A 91 -16.63 2.36 -5.89
N GLU A 92 -17.84 2.63 -6.40
CA GLU A 92 -18.67 1.64 -7.10
C GLU A 92 -18.01 1.18 -8.42
N ALA A 93 -17.37 2.09 -9.16
CA ALA A 93 -16.67 1.77 -10.40
C ALA A 93 -15.37 0.99 -10.15
N GLU A 94 -14.62 1.33 -9.10
CA GLU A 94 -13.45 0.57 -8.65
C GLU A 94 -13.85 -0.83 -8.14
N ALA A 95 -15.00 -0.96 -7.46
CA ALA A 95 -15.55 -2.24 -7.06
C ALA A 95 -16.05 -3.09 -8.24
N ALA A 96 -16.62 -2.46 -9.28
CA ALA A 96 -17.07 -3.14 -10.49
C ALA A 96 -15.92 -3.53 -11.44
N ALA A 97 -14.81 -2.77 -11.44
CA ALA A 97 -13.60 -3.07 -12.21
C ALA A 97 -12.81 -4.26 -11.63
N LYS A 98 -13.05 -4.63 -10.35
CA LYS A 98 -12.63 -5.90 -9.77
C LYS A 98 -13.70 -6.96 -10.07
N GLU A 99 -13.59 -7.63 -11.21
CA GLU A 99 -14.43 -8.81 -11.50
C GLU A 99 -14.32 -9.84 -10.35
N PRO A 100 -15.43 -10.45 -9.89
CA PRO A 100 -15.34 -11.58 -8.98
C PRO A 100 -14.69 -12.77 -9.72
N PRO A 101 -13.77 -13.52 -9.10
CA PRO A 101 -13.22 -14.70 -9.74
C PRO A 101 -14.36 -15.69 -10.00
N ARG A 102 -14.59 -16.03 -11.27
CA ARG A 102 -15.42 -17.17 -11.65
C ARG A 102 -14.87 -18.38 -10.90
N LEU A 103 -15.71 -18.98 -10.06
CA LEU A 103 -15.44 -20.24 -9.37
C LEU A 103 -15.22 -21.35 -10.41
N ALA A 104 -13.97 -21.48 -10.84
CA ALA A 104 -13.44 -22.69 -11.43
C ALA A 104 -12.50 -23.30 -10.39
N ASP A 105 -12.85 -24.51 -9.95
CA ASP A 105 -12.08 -25.37 -9.08
C ASP A 105 -10.58 -25.31 -9.38
N SER A 106 -9.83 -24.57 -8.56
CA SER A 106 -8.37 -24.45 -8.67
C SER A 106 -7.73 -24.17 -7.31
N ARG A 107 -8.26 -24.75 -6.23
CA ARG A 107 -7.68 -24.65 -4.87
C ARG A 107 -6.33 -25.38 -4.71
N ALA A 108 -5.74 -25.90 -5.78
CA ALA A 108 -4.40 -26.48 -5.79
C ALA A 108 -3.34 -25.62 -6.52
N SER A 109 -3.72 -24.52 -7.17
CA SER A 109 -2.82 -23.76 -8.08
C SER A 109 -2.38 -22.37 -7.56
N SER A 110 -3.09 -21.77 -6.59
CA SER A 110 -2.81 -20.38 -6.16
C SER A 110 -1.58 -20.21 -5.26
N ALA A 111 -1.13 -21.27 -4.59
CA ALA A 111 0.06 -21.21 -3.74
C ALA A 111 1.37 -21.09 -4.54
N SER A 112 1.36 -21.44 -5.84
CA SER A 112 2.51 -21.29 -6.74
C SER A 112 2.66 -19.85 -7.24
N SER A 113 1.57 -19.18 -7.63
CA SER A 113 1.66 -17.83 -8.23
C SER A 113 1.98 -16.74 -7.19
N GLU A 114 1.56 -16.90 -5.94
CA GLU A 114 1.94 -15.97 -4.86
C GLU A 114 3.43 -16.08 -4.50
N ARG A 115 4.04 -17.26 -4.65
CA ARG A 115 5.49 -17.44 -4.46
C ARG A 115 6.31 -16.84 -5.61
N GLU A 116 5.74 -16.78 -6.82
CA GLU A 116 6.39 -16.22 -8.00
C GLU A 116 6.40 -14.67 -8.03
N SER A 117 5.51 -14.01 -7.28
CA SER A 117 5.37 -12.54 -7.28
C SER A 117 6.08 -11.81 -6.13
N CYS A 118 6.64 -12.53 -5.14
CA CYS A 118 7.36 -11.90 -4.04
C CYS A 118 8.80 -11.54 -4.43
N TYR A 119 9.32 -10.44 -3.88
CA TYR A 119 10.72 -10.06 -4.06
C TYR A 119 11.66 -10.94 -3.22
N VAL A 120 11.23 -11.23 -2.00
CA VAL A 120 11.87 -12.08 -1.00
C VAL A 120 11.00 -13.31 -0.79
N ASN A 121 11.59 -14.49 -0.91
CA ASN A 121 10.89 -15.75 -0.64
C ASN A 121 10.38 -15.80 0.80
N LEU A 122 9.09 -16.08 1.00
CA LEU A 122 8.46 -16.16 2.32
C LEU A 122 9.17 -17.15 3.26
N ASN A 123 9.72 -18.24 2.71
CA ASN A 123 10.48 -19.23 3.50
C ASN A 123 11.72 -18.60 4.16
N ARG A 124 12.35 -17.60 3.55
CA ARG A 124 13.48 -16.87 4.16
C ARG A 124 13.02 -16.06 5.36
N ILE A 125 11.90 -15.35 5.22
CA ILE A 125 11.32 -14.52 6.29
C ILE A 125 10.88 -15.41 7.46
N GLU A 126 10.25 -16.54 7.17
CA GLU A 126 9.84 -17.51 8.19
C GLU A 126 11.05 -18.15 8.90
N ALA A 127 12.13 -18.46 8.18
CA ALA A 127 13.35 -18.99 8.77
C ALA A 127 13.95 -17.98 9.77
N ILE A 128 14.04 -16.71 9.41
CA ILE A 128 14.54 -15.63 10.28
C ILE A 128 13.62 -15.44 11.50
N ARG A 129 12.30 -15.55 11.33
CA ARG A 129 11.33 -15.43 12.43
C ARG A 129 11.49 -16.54 13.48
N LYS A 130 12.00 -17.71 13.08
CA LYS A 130 12.20 -18.88 13.95
C LYS A 130 13.54 -18.86 14.68
N PHE A 131 14.39 -17.85 14.47
CA PHE A 131 15.64 -17.76 15.22
C PHE A 131 15.37 -17.71 16.72
N PRO A 132 16.21 -18.39 17.53
CA PRO A 132 16.07 -18.33 18.98
C PRO A 132 16.22 -16.89 19.45
N ALA A 133 15.56 -16.55 20.56
CA ALA A 133 15.84 -15.31 21.25
C ALA A 133 17.33 -15.28 21.63
N GLY A 134 18.09 -14.37 21.03
CA GLY A 134 19.54 -14.36 21.08
C GLY A 134 20.11 -12.95 21.21
N SER A 135 21.34 -12.77 20.75
CA SER A 135 22.09 -11.51 20.84
C SER A 135 21.52 -10.38 19.97
N PHE A 136 20.68 -10.70 18.98
CA PHE A 136 20.11 -9.71 18.04
C PHE A 136 18.59 -9.77 18.00
N ASP A 137 17.98 -8.59 17.83
CA ASP A 137 16.55 -8.44 17.55
C ASP A 137 16.32 -8.30 16.04
N TYR A 138 15.73 -9.33 15.43
CA TYR A 138 15.49 -9.38 14.00
C TYR A 138 14.18 -8.71 13.56
N ARG A 139 13.37 -8.16 14.48
CA ARG A 139 12.06 -7.57 14.15
C ARG A 139 12.15 -6.50 13.06
N ARG A 140 13.19 -5.65 13.11
CA ARG A 140 13.43 -4.63 12.08
C ARG A 140 13.71 -5.26 10.71
N LEU A 141 14.58 -6.26 10.64
CA LEU A 141 14.90 -6.94 9.39
C LEU A 141 13.67 -7.62 8.82
N ILE A 142 12.93 -8.37 9.63
CA ILE A 142 11.68 -9.05 9.22
C ILE A 142 10.71 -8.02 8.63
N ARG A 143 10.51 -6.88 9.31
CA ARG A 143 9.59 -5.85 8.84
C ARG A 143 10.01 -5.25 7.50
N LEU A 144 11.29 -4.96 7.32
CA LEU A 144 11.82 -4.45 6.05
C LEU A 144 11.62 -5.44 4.89
N LEU A 145 11.77 -6.75 5.13
CA LEU A 145 11.55 -7.79 4.11
C LEU A 145 10.07 -7.93 3.74
N GLU A 146 9.16 -7.82 4.71
CA GLU A 146 7.71 -7.81 4.47
C GLU A 146 7.28 -6.58 3.65
N GLU A 147 7.78 -5.40 4.03
CA GLU A 147 7.52 -4.15 3.31
C GLU A 147 8.10 -4.19 1.90
N LEU A 148 9.29 -4.76 1.71
CA LEU A 148 9.90 -4.95 0.40
C LEU A 148 9.00 -5.79 -0.52
N ASN A 149 8.45 -6.89 0.01
CA ASN A 149 7.49 -7.70 -0.73
C ASN A 149 6.22 -6.93 -1.08
N LEU A 150 5.73 -6.07 -0.18
CA LEU A 150 4.53 -5.25 -0.44
C LEU A 150 4.79 -4.24 -1.55
N VAL A 151 5.84 -3.40 -1.42
CA VAL A 151 6.09 -2.33 -2.38
C VAL A 151 6.44 -2.87 -3.78
N TYR A 152 7.13 -4.01 -3.85
CA TYR A 152 7.46 -4.61 -5.12
C TYR A 152 6.22 -5.16 -5.84
N ARG A 153 5.29 -5.81 -5.11
CA ARG A 153 3.99 -6.26 -5.66
C ARG A 153 3.11 -5.10 -6.11
N SER A 154 3.27 -3.94 -5.50
CA SER A 154 2.60 -2.70 -5.90
C SER A 154 3.34 -1.91 -6.98
N GLU A 155 4.39 -2.49 -7.59
CA GLU A 155 5.20 -1.87 -8.64
C GLU A 155 5.86 -0.54 -8.22
N ALA A 156 6.03 -0.30 -6.91
CA ALA A 156 6.64 0.90 -6.37
C ALA A 156 8.18 0.80 -6.41
N TYR A 157 8.76 0.74 -7.60
CA TYR A 157 10.18 0.39 -7.82
C TYR A 157 11.18 1.36 -7.18
N MET A 158 10.87 2.66 -7.09
CA MET A 158 11.69 3.60 -6.32
C MET A 158 11.80 3.17 -4.84
N ALA A 159 10.66 2.84 -4.22
CA ALA A 159 10.61 2.38 -2.84
C ALA A 159 11.28 1.01 -2.67
N THR A 160 11.15 0.12 -3.66
CA THR A 160 11.86 -1.16 -3.71
C THR A 160 13.37 -0.96 -3.59
N ALA A 161 13.97 -0.09 -4.41
CA ALA A 161 15.40 0.21 -4.34
C ALA A 161 15.80 0.80 -2.98
N MET A 162 15.01 1.73 -2.45
CA MET A 162 15.24 2.37 -1.15
C MET A 162 15.18 1.36 0.01
N LEU A 163 14.26 0.40 -0.02
CA LEU A 163 14.14 -0.62 1.03
C LEU A 163 15.30 -1.62 0.99
N ILE A 164 15.75 -2.05 -0.20
CA ILE A 164 16.93 -2.94 -0.28
C ILE A 164 18.17 -2.19 0.23
N ARG A 165 18.30 -0.89 -0.07
CA ARG A 165 19.35 -0.03 0.48
C ARG A 165 19.28 0.07 2.00
N ALA A 166 18.08 0.24 2.57
CA ALA A 166 17.89 0.25 4.02
C ALA A 166 18.26 -1.09 4.65
N ILE A 167 17.92 -2.22 4.01
CA ILE A 167 18.32 -3.55 4.47
C ILE A 167 19.85 -3.65 4.52
N THR A 168 20.56 -3.22 3.47
CA THR A 168 22.04 -3.28 3.46
C THR A 168 22.69 -2.36 4.49
N ASP A 169 22.04 -1.30 4.94
CA ASP A 169 22.54 -0.45 6.03
C ASP A 169 22.37 -1.08 7.43
N HIS A 170 21.36 -1.91 7.63
CA HIS A 170 21.06 -2.47 8.95
C HIS A 170 21.72 -3.83 9.20
N VAL A 171 21.99 -4.59 8.15
CA VAL A 171 22.57 -5.93 8.22
C VAL A 171 24.04 -6.02 8.70
N PRO A 172 24.95 -5.04 8.52
CA PRO A 172 26.37 -5.21 8.85
C PRO A 172 26.64 -5.68 10.29
N SER A 173 25.83 -5.20 11.24
CA SER A 173 25.95 -5.58 12.65
C SER A 173 25.79 -7.09 12.90
N LEU A 174 25.00 -7.78 12.08
CA LEU A 174 24.81 -9.24 12.15
C LEU A 174 26.07 -10.01 11.74
N PHE A 175 26.97 -9.35 10.99
CA PHE A 175 28.25 -9.88 10.54
C PHE A 175 29.43 -9.41 11.40
N GLY A 176 29.15 -8.69 12.51
CA GLY A 176 30.19 -8.15 13.39
C GLY A 176 30.99 -6.99 12.79
N VAL A 177 30.48 -6.34 11.74
CA VAL A 177 31.12 -5.24 11.03
C VAL A 177 30.25 -3.98 11.02
N ARG A 178 30.86 -2.81 10.79
CA ARG A 178 30.13 -1.53 10.93
C ARG A 178 29.43 -1.10 9.65
N VAL A 179 30.01 -1.44 8.50
CA VAL A 179 29.56 -0.95 7.19
C VAL A 179 29.44 -2.10 6.20
N PHE A 180 28.49 -2.00 5.27
CA PHE A 180 28.22 -3.06 4.30
C PHE A 180 29.39 -3.32 3.34
N SER A 181 30.26 -2.33 3.11
CA SER A 181 31.49 -2.51 2.32
C SER A 181 32.43 -3.56 2.92
N GLU A 182 32.46 -3.70 4.25
CA GLU A 182 33.24 -4.73 4.95
C GLU A 182 32.64 -6.12 4.74
N VAL A 183 31.30 -6.24 4.76
CA VAL A 183 30.61 -7.49 4.36
C VAL A 183 30.97 -7.86 2.91
N ALA A 184 30.94 -6.88 2.01
CA ALA A 184 31.21 -7.11 0.59
C ALA A 184 32.69 -7.39 0.25
N SER A 185 33.63 -7.00 1.12
CA SER A 185 35.07 -7.06 0.81
C SER A 185 35.85 -8.04 1.67
N ASN A 186 35.55 -8.09 2.97
CA ASN A 186 36.38 -8.72 4.00
C ASN A 186 35.75 -10.00 4.54
N TYR A 187 34.46 -10.23 4.30
CA TYR A 187 33.80 -11.44 4.76
C TYR A 187 34.37 -12.68 4.06
N SER A 188 34.89 -13.62 4.84
CA SER A 188 35.50 -14.85 4.35
C SER A 188 34.43 -15.83 3.85
N CYS A 189 33.98 -15.65 2.61
CA CYS A 189 33.03 -16.52 1.93
C CYS A 189 33.48 -16.78 0.48
N SER A 190 32.66 -17.54 -0.27
CA SER A 190 32.93 -17.87 -1.66
C SER A 190 33.09 -16.62 -2.56
N LYS A 191 33.86 -16.77 -3.64
CA LYS A 191 34.04 -15.71 -4.66
C LYS A 191 32.70 -15.23 -5.23
N SER A 192 31.74 -16.14 -5.42
CA SER A 192 30.40 -15.83 -5.94
C SER A 192 29.59 -14.97 -4.98
N PHE A 193 29.59 -15.32 -3.68
CA PHE A 193 28.93 -14.50 -2.65
C PHE A 193 29.52 -13.10 -2.60
N LYS A 194 30.86 -12.99 -2.62
CA LYS A 194 31.56 -11.70 -2.67
C LYS A 194 31.12 -10.86 -3.87
N GLY A 195 31.02 -11.46 -5.06
CA GLY A 195 30.54 -10.78 -6.26
C GLY A 195 29.11 -10.24 -6.11
N GLN A 196 28.20 -11.01 -5.51
CA GLN A 196 26.83 -10.58 -5.25
C GLN A 196 26.76 -9.45 -4.21
N MET A 197 27.56 -9.51 -3.14
CA MET A 197 27.59 -8.45 -2.13
C MET A 197 28.18 -7.15 -2.69
N GLN A 198 29.16 -7.25 -3.59
CA GLN A 198 29.67 -6.07 -4.30
C GLN A 198 28.63 -5.46 -5.24
N ASN A 199 27.78 -6.28 -5.87
CA ASN A 199 26.65 -5.77 -6.66
C ASN A 199 25.64 -5.01 -5.79
N LEU A 200 25.28 -5.55 -4.61
CA LEU A 200 24.45 -4.85 -3.64
C LEU A 200 25.11 -3.58 -3.09
N HIS A 201 26.42 -3.59 -2.89
CA HIS A 201 27.13 -2.45 -2.34
C HIS A 201 27.29 -1.30 -3.34
N SER A 202 27.63 -1.63 -4.58
CA SER A 202 27.97 -0.63 -5.61
C SER A 202 26.73 -0.27 -6.43
N SER A 203 26.18 -1.22 -7.18
CA SER A 203 25.12 -0.96 -8.16
C SER A 203 23.83 -0.51 -7.49
N LEU A 204 23.33 -1.28 -6.51
CA LEU A 204 22.09 -0.93 -5.79
C LEU A 204 22.23 0.42 -5.09
N ARG A 205 23.39 0.71 -4.50
CA ARG A 205 23.63 2.00 -3.86
C ARG A 205 23.47 3.15 -4.84
N HIS A 206 24.08 3.06 -6.02
CA HIS A 206 23.93 4.11 -7.03
C HIS A 206 22.48 4.28 -7.50
N VAL A 207 21.74 3.18 -7.67
CA VAL A 207 20.32 3.22 -8.04
C VAL A 207 19.49 3.89 -6.94
N ALA A 208 19.63 3.45 -5.69
CA ALA A 208 18.87 3.97 -4.57
C ALA A 208 19.21 5.44 -4.25
N ASP A 209 20.51 5.79 -4.23
CA ASP A 209 20.97 7.16 -3.97
C ASP A 209 20.48 8.11 -5.08
N SER A 210 20.39 7.65 -6.34
CA SER A 210 19.81 8.43 -7.43
C SER A 210 18.35 8.78 -7.14
N HIS A 211 17.54 7.83 -6.68
CA HIS A 211 16.14 8.08 -6.34
C HIS A 211 15.94 8.91 -5.07
N LEU A 212 16.89 8.90 -4.13
CA LEU A 212 16.81 9.66 -2.88
C LEU A 212 17.34 11.09 -2.99
N HIS A 213 18.34 11.32 -3.85
CA HIS A 213 19.09 12.58 -3.86
C HIS A 213 18.93 13.39 -5.16
N THR A 214 18.44 12.79 -6.24
CA THR A 214 18.21 13.54 -7.49
C THR A 214 16.99 14.44 -7.35
N GLN A 215 17.16 15.72 -7.69
CA GLN A 215 16.06 16.68 -7.75
C GLN A 215 15.17 16.43 -8.97
N ILE A 216 13.89 16.78 -8.85
CA ILE A 216 12.89 16.67 -9.93
C ILE A 216 13.32 17.50 -11.14
N ARG A 217 13.28 16.87 -12.33
CA ARG A 217 13.66 17.41 -13.63
C ARG A 217 12.44 17.63 -14.52
N ARG A 218 12.65 18.30 -15.66
CA ARG A 218 11.60 18.57 -16.65
C ARG A 218 11.03 17.31 -17.30
N ASN A 219 11.90 16.34 -17.56
CA ASN A 219 11.55 15.03 -18.08
C ASN A 219 12.19 13.99 -17.16
N GLU A 220 11.37 13.09 -16.63
CA GLU A 220 11.79 12.01 -15.75
C GLU A 220 11.66 10.67 -16.47
N ASP A 221 12.57 9.76 -16.13
CA ASP A 221 12.46 8.35 -16.46
C ASP A 221 12.27 7.58 -15.15
N LEU A 222 11.16 6.85 -15.03
CA LEU A 222 10.84 6.12 -13.82
C LEU A 222 11.52 4.76 -13.83
N PRO A 223 11.96 4.24 -12.67
CA PRO A 223 12.62 2.96 -12.63
C PRO A 223 11.67 1.84 -13.07
N THR A 224 12.23 0.93 -13.86
CA THR A 224 11.59 -0.32 -14.26
C THR A 224 11.93 -1.43 -13.28
N GLU A 225 11.19 -2.53 -13.34
CA GLU A 225 11.44 -3.73 -12.55
C GLU A 225 12.90 -4.22 -12.66
N HIS A 226 13.44 -4.25 -13.89
CA HIS A 226 14.80 -4.72 -14.16
C HIS A 226 15.88 -3.86 -13.48
N GLN A 227 15.66 -2.55 -13.36
CA GLN A 227 16.63 -1.65 -12.72
C GLN A 227 16.73 -1.86 -11.20
N VAL A 228 15.74 -2.52 -10.61
CA VAL A 228 15.68 -2.82 -9.16
C VAL A 228 15.76 -4.31 -8.87
N ASP A 229 16.09 -5.15 -9.86
CA ASP A 229 16.23 -6.59 -9.70
C ASP A 229 17.60 -6.96 -9.10
N PHE A 230 17.60 -7.06 -7.77
CA PHE A 230 18.70 -7.55 -6.95
C PHE A 230 18.28 -8.80 -6.16
N LYS A 231 17.20 -9.49 -6.59
CA LYS A 231 16.61 -10.61 -5.84
C LYS A 231 17.63 -11.71 -5.54
N SER A 232 18.43 -12.08 -6.53
CA SER A 232 19.45 -13.14 -6.39
C SER A 232 20.53 -12.80 -5.36
N ALA A 233 20.99 -11.55 -5.35
CA ALA A 233 22.01 -11.09 -4.43
C ALA A 233 21.44 -10.93 -3.00
N LEU A 234 20.21 -10.43 -2.88
CA LEU A 234 19.53 -10.34 -1.59
C LEU A 234 19.24 -11.72 -1.00
N ASP A 235 18.78 -12.69 -1.81
CA ASP A 235 18.53 -14.06 -1.33
C ASP A 235 19.83 -14.72 -0.81
N ALA A 236 20.96 -14.50 -1.48
CA ALA A 236 22.25 -14.97 -1.00
C ALA A 236 22.66 -14.33 0.33
N LEU A 237 22.43 -13.02 0.50
CA LEU A 237 22.64 -12.33 1.78
C LEU A 237 21.78 -12.94 2.89
N LEU A 238 20.49 -13.15 2.63
CA LEU A 238 19.57 -13.73 3.62
C LEU A 238 19.92 -15.18 3.96
N GLY A 239 20.34 -15.97 2.97
CA GLY A 239 20.83 -17.32 3.19
C GLY A 239 22.06 -17.35 4.09
N GLU A 240 22.96 -16.39 3.93
CA GLU A 240 24.14 -16.27 4.78
C GLU A 240 23.78 -15.83 6.20
N ILE A 241 22.85 -14.88 6.36
CA ILE A 241 22.32 -14.48 7.69
C ILE A 241 21.71 -15.69 8.42
N ILE A 242 20.96 -16.54 7.70
CA ILE A 242 20.42 -17.78 8.26
C ILE A 242 21.53 -18.73 8.67
N ARG A 243 22.58 -18.90 7.85
CA ARG A 243 23.70 -19.78 8.17
C ARG A 243 24.45 -19.39 9.44
N ILE A 244 24.63 -18.09 9.70
CA ILE A 244 25.40 -17.60 10.86
C ILE A 244 24.56 -17.44 12.13
N SER A 245 23.23 -17.46 12.02
CA SER A 245 22.30 -17.24 13.15
C SER A 245 21.67 -18.53 13.69
N VAL A 246 21.84 -19.65 13.00
CA VAL A 246 21.44 -21.01 13.42
C VAL A 246 22.64 -21.71 14.05
#